data_AF-A0A0F9Z9Q3-F1
#
_entry.id   AF-A0A0F9Z9Q3-F1
#
_cell.length_a   1.000
_cell.length_b   1.000
_cell.length_c   1.000
_cell.angle_alpha   90.00
_cell.angle_beta   90.00
_cell.angle_gamma   90.00
#
_symmetry.space_group_name_H-M   'P 1'
#
loop_
_entity.id
_entity.type
_entity.pdbx_description
1 polymer ?
#
loop_
_entity_poly.entity_id
_entity_poly.type
_entity_poly.pdbx_seq_one_letter_code
_entity_poly.pdbx_strand_id
1 'polypeptide(L)'
;MAPIVVGSLCYQYQASDVIAPFDMIAGGSKQLLEAIRTYSPDVTDLGIKNAPEFVFHHIDLSRDLVDLTAGTIIKPTCTVDDCPELDILLFGGPNPVSFDLNPRYAEIIRRHVAAGPGPVAGMDMMIHWLREKYGEESFRWAALNLDFEPRDNDGVNMVLFRYGADGK
;
A
#
# COMPACT_ATOMS: atom_id res chain seq x y z
N MET A 1 14.76 -1.69 -11.66
CA MET A 1 13.47 -1.73 -12.40
C MET A 1 12.89 -0.33 -12.34
N ALA A 2 11.93 0.03 -13.18
CA ALA A 2 11.19 1.27 -12.94
C ALA A 2 10.43 1.16 -11.61
N PRO A 3 10.30 2.25 -10.83
CA PRO A 3 9.46 2.25 -9.63
C PRO A 3 8.00 1.96 -9.99
N ILE A 4 7.32 1.26 -9.09
CA ILE A 4 5.89 0.95 -9.18
C ILE A 4 5.12 2.16 -8.68
N VAL A 5 4.24 2.70 -9.51
CA VAL A 5 3.43 3.88 -9.20
C VAL A 5 2.10 3.43 -8.60
N VAL A 6 1.91 3.71 -7.33
CA VAL A 6 0.73 3.33 -6.55
C VAL A 6 -0.08 4.58 -6.23
N GLY A 7 -1.35 4.59 -6.59
CA GLY A 7 -2.24 5.73 -6.38
C GLY A 7 -3.48 5.38 -5.55
N SER A 8 -4.05 6.39 -4.89
CA SER A 8 -5.39 6.32 -4.33
C SER A 8 -6.14 7.62 -4.53
N LEU A 9 -7.45 7.51 -4.78
CA LEU A 9 -8.32 8.68 -4.93
C LEU A 9 -8.71 9.22 -3.56
N CYS A 10 -8.47 10.51 -3.35
CA CYS A 10 -8.78 11.21 -2.12
C CYS A 10 -10.21 11.74 -2.15
N TYR A 11 -11.08 10.99 -1.50
CA TYR A 11 -12.38 11.43 -1.00
C TYR A 11 -12.44 11.10 0.48
N GLN A 12 -13.52 11.47 1.18
CA GLN A 12 -13.69 11.11 2.60
C GLN A 12 -13.86 9.58 2.76
N TYR A 13 -12.74 8.87 2.79
CA TYR A 13 -12.67 7.41 2.92
C TYR A 13 -12.15 6.96 4.29
N GLN A 14 -12.31 5.66 4.58
CA GLN A 14 -11.71 5.00 5.73
C GLN A 14 -10.19 4.95 5.61
N ALA A 15 -9.48 5.69 6.45
CA ALA A 15 -8.03 5.88 6.34
C ALA A 15 -7.25 4.56 6.29
N SER A 16 -7.67 3.57 7.08
CA SER A 16 -7.09 2.21 7.12
C SER A 16 -7.02 1.53 5.77
N ASP A 17 -8.00 1.77 4.90
CA ASP A 17 -8.17 1.02 3.65
C ASP A 17 -7.13 1.43 2.59
N VAL A 18 -6.49 2.57 2.78
CA VAL A 18 -5.47 3.11 1.86
C VAL A 18 -4.12 3.24 2.54
N ILE A 19 -4.09 3.85 3.73
CA ILE A 19 -2.83 4.12 4.43
C ILE A 19 -2.16 2.82 4.85
N ALA A 20 -2.91 1.86 5.38
CA ALA A 20 -2.31 0.63 5.88
C ALA A 20 -1.72 -0.23 4.74
N PRO A 21 -2.40 -0.43 3.59
CA PRO A 21 -1.78 -1.09 2.43
C PRO A 21 -0.59 -0.35 1.83
N PHE A 22 -0.62 1.00 1.79
CA PHE A 22 0.51 1.81 1.32
C PHE A 22 1.74 1.56 2.20
N ASP A 23 1.56 1.67 3.52
CA ASP A 23 2.64 1.49 4.49
C ASP A 23 3.17 0.05 4.45
N MET A 24 2.27 -0.94 4.28
CA MET A 24 2.63 -2.35 4.16
C MET A 24 3.60 -2.61 3.02
N ILE A 25 3.27 -2.18 1.81
CA ILE A 25 4.13 -2.44 0.65
C ILE A 25 5.38 -1.55 0.66
N ALA A 26 5.30 -0.32 1.20
CA ALA A 26 6.48 0.50 1.47
C ALA A 26 7.48 -0.23 2.39
N GLY A 27 6.95 -1.00 3.35
CA GLY A 27 7.66 -1.92 4.22
C GLY A 27 8.58 -2.94 3.51
N GLY A 28 8.23 -3.34 2.29
CA GLY A 28 8.99 -4.29 1.48
C GLY A 28 9.89 -3.62 0.43
N SER A 29 10.00 -2.29 0.46
CA SER A 29 10.75 -1.54 -0.56
C SER A 29 12.26 -1.72 -0.43
N LYS A 30 12.95 -1.58 -1.56
CA LYS A 30 14.40 -1.61 -1.62
C LYS A 30 15.07 -0.62 -0.67
N GLN A 31 14.56 0.62 -0.65
CA GLN A 31 15.05 1.67 0.25
C GLN A 31 14.96 1.24 1.71
N LEU A 32 13.84 0.63 2.11
CA LEU A 32 13.66 0.21 3.49
C LEU A 32 14.50 -1.03 3.84
N LEU A 33 14.61 -2.01 2.94
CA LEU A 33 15.51 -3.15 3.14
C LEU A 33 16.97 -2.72 3.27
N GLU A 34 17.42 -1.75 2.46
CA GLU A 34 18.77 -1.17 2.58
C GLU A 34 18.97 -0.50 3.95
N ALA A 35 17.96 0.20 4.47
CA ALA A 35 18.01 0.79 5.81
C ALA A 35 18.06 -0.28 6.91
N ILE A 36 17.21 -1.32 6.82
CA ILE A 36 17.12 -2.42 7.80
C ILE A 36 18.40 -3.23 7.85
N ARG A 37 19.11 -3.41 6.73
CA ARG A 37 20.41 -4.12 6.69
C ARG A 37 21.43 -3.51 7.65
N THR A 38 21.29 -2.24 8.01
CA THR A 38 22.13 -1.58 9.03
C THR A 38 21.92 -2.16 10.43
N TYR A 39 20.75 -2.72 10.71
CA TYR A 39 20.31 -3.21 12.03
C TYR A 39 20.15 -4.74 12.08
N SER A 40 19.88 -5.38 10.94
CA SER A 40 19.72 -6.83 10.85
C SER A 40 20.64 -7.42 9.78
N PRO A 41 21.56 -8.33 10.16
CA PRO A 41 22.40 -9.05 9.20
C PRO A 41 21.60 -10.05 8.34
N ASP A 42 20.32 -10.28 8.64
CA ASP A 42 19.46 -11.25 7.94
C ASP A 42 18.86 -10.69 6.64
N VAL A 43 19.11 -9.41 6.31
CA VAL A 43 18.77 -8.84 5.00
C VAL A 43 19.84 -9.24 3.99
N THR A 44 19.45 -10.00 2.97
CA THR A 44 20.37 -10.53 1.96
C THR A 44 20.51 -9.59 0.76
N ASP A 45 21.66 -9.68 0.07
CA ASP A 45 21.86 -8.95 -1.19
C ASP A 45 20.86 -9.38 -2.27
N LEU A 46 20.43 -10.64 -2.25
CA LEU A 46 19.40 -11.15 -3.16
C LEU A 46 18.03 -10.53 -2.85
N GLY A 47 17.69 -10.38 -1.57
CA GLY A 47 16.49 -9.67 -1.10
C GLY A 47 16.44 -8.23 -1.60
N ILE A 48 17.50 -7.46 -1.35
CA ILE A 48 17.60 -6.07 -1.82
C ILE A 48 17.54 -6.00 -3.35
N LYS A 49 18.20 -6.93 -4.06
CA LYS A 49 18.18 -6.98 -5.53
C LYS A 49 16.77 -7.19 -6.08
N ASN A 50 15.97 -8.03 -5.42
CA ASN A 50 14.61 -8.36 -5.84
C ASN A 50 13.55 -7.37 -5.34
N ALA A 51 13.86 -6.58 -4.30
CA ALA A 51 12.92 -5.66 -3.69
C ALA A 51 12.47 -4.55 -4.65
N PRO A 52 11.17 -4.22 -4.65
CA PRO A 52 10.63 -3.16 -5.50
C PRO A 52 11.00 -1.75 -5.00
N GLU A 53 10.87 -0.78 -5.90
CA GLU A 53 10.82 0.65 -5.55
C GLU A 53 9.39 1.13 -5.78
N PHE A 54 8.87 2.01 -4.94
CA PHE A 54 7.50 2.51 -5.02
C PHE A 54 7.48 4.03 -5.09
N VAL A 55 6.48 4.57 -5.80
CA VAL A 55 6.07 5.98 -5.73
C VAL A 55 4.60 6.01 -5.36
N PHE A 56 4.26 6.72 -4.28
CA PHE A 56 2.90 6.78 -3.75
C PHE A 56 2.23 8.12 -4.09
N HIS A 57 0.99 8.04 -4.58
CA HIS A 57 0.18 9.19 -4.91
C HIS A 57 -1.17 9.20 -4.20
N HIS A 58 -1.42 10.30 -3.49
CA HIS A 58 -2.75 10.72 -3.05
C HIS A 58 -3.30 11.68 -4.11
N ILE A 59 -4.38 11.30 -4.80
CA ILE A 59 -4.90 11.95 -6.01
C ILE A 59 -6.26 12.57 -5.72
N ASP A 60 -6.41 13.89 -5.86
CA ASP A 60 -7.68 14.59 -5.61
C ASP A 60 -8.09 15.50 -6.78
N LEU A 61 -9.24 16.17 -6.71
CA LEU A 61 -9.66 17.24 -7.59
C LEU A 61 -8.87 18.52 -7.38
N SER A 62 -8.33 18.76 -6.17
CA SER A 62 -7.47 19.90 -5.83
C SER A 62 -6.26 19.45 -4.98
N ARG A 63 -5.46 20.39 -4.48
CA ARG A 63 -4.36 20.11 -3.54
C ARG A 63 -4.72 20.49 -2.10
N ASP A 64 -6.01 20.70 -1.84
CA ASP A 64 -6.52 21.03 -0.53
C ASP A 64 -6.45 19.82 0.40
N LEU A 65 -6.47 20.07 1.71
CA LEU A 65 -6.43 19.00 2.70
C LEU A 65 -7.75 18.21 2.67
N VAL A 66 -7.63 16.89 2.83
CA VAL A 66 -8.77 15.97 2.87
C VAL A 66 -8.86 15.31 4.23
N ASP A 67 -9.99 15.51 4.89
CA ASP A 67 -10.32 14.81 6.13
C ASP A 67 -10.73 13.37 5.84
N LEU A 68 -10.18 12.44 6.62
CA LEU A 68 -10.52 11.03 6.62
C LEU A 68 -11.05 10.59 7.98
N THR A 69 -11.38 9.31 8.10
CA THR A 69 -11.74 8.72 9.40
C THR A 69 -10.59 8.81 10.42
N ALA A 70 -10.94 8.68 11.70
CA ALA A 70 -9.97 8.68 12.82
C ALA A 70 -9.11 9.96 12.91
N GLY A 71 -9.64 11.10 12.48
CA GLY A 71 -8.96 12.40 12.58
C GLY A 71 -7.73 12.53 11.68
N THR A 72 -7.57 11.64 10.70
CA THR A 72 -6.47 11.67 9.73
C THR A 72 -6.73 12.75 8.69
N ILE A 73 -5.71 13.55 8.38
CA ILE A 73 -5.76 14.57 7.33
C ILE A 73 -4.68 14.26 6.30
N ILE A 74 -5.07 14.11 5.04
CA ILE A 74 -4.13 13.87 3.94
C ILE A 74 -3.99 15.13 3.09
N LYS A 75 -2.77 15.37 2.63
CA LYS A 75 -2.47 16.33 1.57
C LYS A 75 -2.30 15.60 0.23
N PRO A 76 -3.13 15.88 -0.79
CA PRO A 76 -2.95 15.32 -2.12
C PRO A 76 -1.56 15.64 -2.70
N THR A 77 -0.93 14.62 -3.26
CA THR A 77 0.39 14.71 -3.91
C THR A 77 0.27 15.20 -5.35
N CYS A 78 -0.86 14.91 -5.99
CA CYS A 78 -1.25 15.36 -7.31
C CYS A 78 -2.78 15.51 -7.38
N THR A 79 -3.22 16.10 -8.47
CA THR A 79 -4.61 16.24 -8.85
C THR A 79 -4.95 15.26 -9.97
N VAL A 80 -6.23 15.13 -10.29
CA VAL A 80 -6.68 14.37 -11.46
C VAL A 80 -6.11 14.88 -12.79
N ASP A 81 -5.70 16.15 -12.87
CA ASP A 81 -5.15 16.79 -14.07
C ASP A 81 -3.66 16.49 -14.31
N ASP A 82 -2.91 16.24 -13.24
CA ASP A 82 -1.47 15.93 -13.26
C ASP A 82 -1.16 14.55 -12.65
N CYS A 83 -2.16 13.66 -12.59
CA CYS A 83 -2.01 12.28 -12.14
C CYS A 83 -1.16 11.48 -13.15
N PRO A 84 -0.05 10.84 -12.72
CA PRO A 84 0.72 9.95 -13.58
C PRO A 84 -0.07 8.68 -13.92
N GLU A 85 0.45 7.88 -14.86
CA GLU A 85 -0.03 6.52 -15.05
C GLU A 85 0.26 5.68 -13.82
N LEU A 86 -0.71 4.84 -13.43
CA LEU A 86 -0.67 4.07 -12.20
C LEU A 86 -0.56 2.58 -12.51
N ASP A 87 0.37 1.91 -11.84
CA ASP A 87 0.45 0.45 -11.85
C ASP A 87 -0.60 -0.17 -10.90
N ILE A 88 -0.90 0.52 -9.80
CA ILE A 88 -1.86 0.08 -8.79
C ILE A 88 -2.76 1.26 -8.39
N LEU A 89 -4.07 1.04 -8.34
CA LEU A 89 -5.05 2.01 -7.87
C LEU A 89 -5.86 1.42 -6.70
N LEU A 90 -5.78 2.07 -5.53
CA LEU A 90 -6.53 1.69 -4.33
C LEU A 90 -7.74 2.59 -4.07
N PHE A 91 -8.80 1.98 -3.57
CA PHE A 91 -10.05 2.66 -3.18
C PHE A 91 -10.32 2.41 -1.70
N GLY A 92 -10.35 3.48 -0.91
CA GLY A 92 -10.83 3.37 0.47
C GLY A 92 -12.35 3.31 0.53
N GLY A 93 -12.90 2.62 1.52
CA GLY A 93 -14.35 2.61 1.77
C GLY A 93 -14.88 4.03 2.01
N PRO A 94 -15.85 4.53 1.23
CA PRO A 94 -16.44 5.84 1.47
C PRO A 94 -17.50 5.80 2.56
N ASN A 95 -18.04 6.96 2.95
CA ASN A 95 -19.29 7.01 3.71
C ASN A 95 -20.47 6.49 2.85
N PRO A 96 -21.11 5.36 3.19
CA PRO A 96 -22.13 4.75 2.34
C PRO A 96 -23.44 5.55 2.25
N VAL A 97 -23.63 6.56 3.10
CA VAL A 97 -24.86 7.37 3.15
C VAL A 97 -24.78 8.60 2.25
N SER A 98 -23.62 9.26 2.23
CA SER A 98 -23.47 10.58 1.60
C SER A 98 -22.51 10.60 0.41
N PHE A 99 -21.83 9.49 0.12
CA PHE A 99 -20.85 9.45 -0.94
C PHE A 99 -21.50 9.44 -2.31
N ASP A 100 -21.05 10.37 -3.16
CA ASP A 100 -21.32 10.38 -4.59
C ASP A 100 -19.98 10.41 -5.32
N LEU A 101 -19.80 9.48 -6.27
CA LEU A 101 -18.54 9.35 -6.98
C LEU A 101 -18.42 10.46 -8.03
N ASN A 102 -17.45 11.34 -7.85
CA ASN A 102 -17.20 12.40 -8.82
C ASN A 102 -16.91 11.81 -10.22
N PRO A 103 -17.51 12.34 -11.30
CA PRO A 103 -17.29 11.85 -12.66
C PRO A 103 -15.81 11.84 -13.09
N ARG A 104 -14.99 12.78 -12.61
CA ARG A 104 -13.56 12.84 -12.91
C ARG A 104 -12.79 11.69 -12.26
N TYR A 105 -13.21 11.27 -11.06
CA TYR A 105 -12.70 10.05 -10.45
C TYR A 105 -13.12 8.83 -11.25
N ALA A 106 -14.39 8.72 -11.64
CA ALA A 106 -14.86 7.62 -12.47
C ALA A 106 -14.07 7.49 -13.79
N GLU A 107 -13.61 8.60 -14.38
CA GLU A 107 -12.74 8.59 -15.55
C GLU A 107 -11.37 7.94 -15.28
N ILE A 108 -10.70 8.30 -14.19
CA ILE A 108 -9.43 7.67 -13.79
C ILE A 108 -9.63 6.16 -13.57
N ILE A 109 -10.70 5.77 -12.88
CA ILE A 109 -11.02 4.35 -12.63
C ILE A 109 -11.17 3.61 -13.96
N ARG A 110 -11.98 4.14 -14.88
CA ARG A 110 -12.22 3.52 -16.18
C ARG A 110 -10.93 3.43 -17.00
N ARG A 111 -10.10 4.47 -16.99
CA ARG A 111 -8.80 4.49 -17.69
C ARG A 111 -7.88 3.39 -17.16
N HIS A 112 -7.75 3.29 -15.83
CA HIS A 112 -6.92 2.28 -15.18
C HIS A 112 -7.42 0.86 -15.49
N VAL A 113 -8.73 0.60 -15.32
CA VAL A 113 -9.32 -0.71 -15.63
C VAL A 113 -9.13 -1.09 -17.11
N ALA A 114 -9.26 -0.13 -18.04
CA ALA A 114 -9.05 -0.38 -19.46
C ALA A 114 -7.58 -0.68 -19.82
N ALA A 115 -6.62 -0.13 -19.07
CA ALA A 115 -5.20 -0.41 -19.22
C ALA A 115 -4.79 -1.80 -18.69
N GLY A 116 -5.58 -2.36 -17.76
CA GLY A 116 -5.42 -3.70 -17.19
C GLY A 116 -5.75 -3.69 -15.70
N PRO A 117 -6.43 -4.72 -15.16
CA PRO A 117 -6.79 -4.73 -13.75
C PRO A 117 -5.54 -4.91 -12.87
N GLY A 118 -5.08 -3.83 -12.25
CA GLY A 118 -4.18 -3.89 -11.10
C GLY A 118 -4.89 -4.43 -9.85
N PRO A 119 -4.16 -4.84 -8.80
CA PRO A 119 -4.76 -5.30 -7.55
C PRO A 119 -5.57 -4.17 -6.88
N VAL A 120 -6.80 -4.49 -6.48
CA VAL A 120 -7.68 -3.62 -5.66
C VAL A 120 -7.93 -4.31 -4.32
N ALA A 121 -7.26 -3.94 -3.23
CA ALA A 121 -7.53 -4.51 -1.90
C ALA A 121 -6.82 -3.88 -0.70
N GLY A 122 -7.25 -4.34 0.48
CA GLY A 122 -6.60 -4.14 1.78
C GLY A 122 -5.33 -4.96 2.00
N MET A 123 -4.83 -4.93 3.24
CA MET A 123 -3.47 -5.34 3.61
C MET A 123 -3.10 -6.78 3.24
N ASP A 124 -3.97 -7.76 3.52
CA ASP A 124 -3.66 -9.17 3.28
C ASP A 124 -3.42 -9.46 1.80
N MET A 125 -4.28 -8.97 0.91
CA MET A 125 -4.09 -9.18 -0.53
C MET A 125 -2.84 -8.47 -1.05
N MET A 126 -2.54 -7.27 -0.55
CA MET A 126 -1.36 -6.52 -0.98
C MET A 126 -0.06 -7.18 -0.52
N ILE A 127 -0.03 -7.73 0.69
CA ILE A 127 1.15 -8.44 1.19
C ILE A 127 1.33 -9.81 0.51
N HIS A 128 0.24 -10.51 0.19
CA HIS A 128 0.29 -11.72 -0.64
C HIS A 128 0.77 -11.42 -2.06
N TRP A 129 0.27 -10.37 -2.70
CA TRP A 129 0.76 -9.92 -4.01
C TRP A 129 2.26 -9.58 -3.98
N LEU A 130 2.72 -8.89 -2.94
CA LEU A 130 4.14 -8.55 -2.75
C LEU A 130 4.99 -9.83 -2.68
N ARG A 131 4.52 -10.84 -1.93
CA ARG A 131 5.17 -12.16 -1.84
C ARG A 131 5.25 -12.86 -3.18
N GLU A 132 4.15 -12.92 -3.92
CA GLU A 132 4.08 -13.59 -5.22
C GLU A 132 4.98 -12.94 -6.28
N LYS A 133 5.10 -11.61 -6.25
CA LYS A 133 5.85 -10.85 -7.26
C LYS A 133 7.32 -10.65 -6.92
N TYR A 134 7.63 -10.44 -5.64
CA TYR A 134 8.96 -10.01 -5.18
C TYR A 134 9.59 -10.93 -4.15
N GLY A 135 8.91 -12.04 -3.82
CA GLY A 135 9.44 -13.13 -3.01
C GLY A 135 9.32 -12.95 -1.50
N GLU A 136 9.75 -13.98 -0.79
CA GLU A 136 9.57 -14.15 0.66
C GLU A 136 10.21 -13.02 1.49
N GLU A 137 11.36 -12.52 1.06
CA GLU A 137 12.12 -11.57 1.87
C GLU A 137 11.45 -10.19 1.89
N SER A 138 10.93 -9.72 0.73
CA SER A 138 10.16 -8.48 0.65
C SER A 138 8.86 -8.58 1.46
N PHE A 139 8.17 -9.72 1.36
CA PHE A 139 7.00 -10.05 2.16
C PHE A 139 7.27 -10.03 3.67
N ARG A 140 8.32 -10.73 4.11
CA ARG A 140 8.67 -10.88 5.52
C ARG A 140 9.02 -9.53 6.14
N TRP A 141 9.85 -8.73 5.46
CA TRP A 141 10.23 -7.41 5.99
C TRP A 141 9.06 -6.42 5.97
N ALA A 142 8.20 -6.46 4.96
CA ALA A 142 6.96 -5.69 4.96
C ALA A 142 6.10 -5.94 6.21
N ALA A 143 5.86 -7.21 6.54
CA ALA A 143 5.12 -7.62 7.73
C ALA A 143 5.83 -7.19 9.03
N LEU A 144 7.12 -7.52 9.17
CA LEU A 144 7.88 -7.28 10.39
C LEU A 144 8.08 -5.80 10.70
N ASN A 145 8.21 -4.93 9.69
CA ASN A 145 8.38 -3.49 9.91
C ASN A 145 7.17 -2.84 10.57
N LEU A 146 5.97 -3.39 10.33
CA LEU A 146 4.72 -2.87 10.86
C LEU A 146 4.17 -3.70 12.02
N ASP A 147 4.92 -4.69 12.50
CA ASP A 147 4.44 -5.68 13.46
C ASP A 147 3.10 -6.31 13.03
N PHE A 148 2.94 -6.50 11.72
CA PHE A 148 1.75 -7.09 11.13
C PHE A 148 1.93 -8.59 10.97
N GLU A 149 0.93 -9.34 11.43
CA GLU A 149 0.90 -10.79 11.37
C GLU A 149 -0.15 -11.23 10.32
N PRO A 150 0.24 -11.31 9.03
CA PRO A 150 -0.67 -11.78 8.00
C PRO A 150 -1.07 -13.23 8.27
N ARG A 151 -2.34 -13.53 8.00
CA ARG A 151 -2.90 -14.88 8.10
C ARG A 151 -3.21 -15.41 6.72
N ASP A 152 -3.01 -16.70 6.51
CA ASP A 152 -3.52 -17.36 5.31
C ASP A 152 -5.04 -17.61 5.37
N ASN A 153 -5.56 -18.26 4.33
CA ASN A 153 -6.97 -18.60 4.19
C ASN A 153 -7.49 -19.54 5.30
N ASP A 154 -6.60 -20.24 6.00
CA ASP A 154 -6.90 -21.13 7.12
C ASP A 154 -6.77 -20.41 8.48
N GLY A 155 -6.40 -19.12 8.46
CA GLY A 155 -6.20 -18.30 9.65
C GLY A 155 -4.85 -18.50 10.34
N VAL A 156 -3.90 -19.17 9.68
CA VAL A 156 -2.57 -19.46 10.23
C VAL A 156 -1.63 -18.27 9.99
N ASN A 157 -0.92 -17.85 11.04
CA ASN A 157 0.08 -16.78 10.94
C ASN A 157 1.22 -17.18 10.00
N MET A 158 1.51 -16.31 9.03
CA MET A 158 2.52 -16.54 7.99
C MET A 158 3.92 -16.00 8.35
N VAL A 159 4.01 -15.22 9.44
CA VAL A 159 5.25 -14.70 10.01
C VAL A 159 5.31 -15.10 11.48
N LEU A 160 6.51 -15.44 11.97
CA LEU A 160 6.74 -15.81 13.37
C LEU A 160 6.37 -14.64 14.30
N PHE A 161 5.73 -14.95 15.42
CA PHE A 161 5.43 -13.99 16.49
C PHE A 161 6.69 -13.24 16.89
N ARG A 162 6.65 -11.91 16.76
CA ARG A 162 7.74 -11.05 17.20
C ARG A 162 7.82 -10.99 18.73
N TYR A 163 6.68 -11.12 19.41
CA TYR A 163 6.57 -11.11 20.86
C TYR A 163 5.94 -12.42 21.36
N GLY A 164 6.57 -13.03 22.36
CA GLY A 164 6.01 -14.17 23.09
C GLY A 164 4.80 -13.78 23.94
N ALA A 165 4.16 -14.77 24.58
CA ALA A 165 3.06 -14.54 25.52
C ALA A 165 3.47 -13.67 26.73
N ASP A 166 4.76 -13.49 26.97
CA ASP A 166 5.35 -12.60 27.97
C ASP A 166 5.61 -11.18 27.45
N GLY A 167 5.23 -10.88 26.21
CA GLY A 167 5.36 -9.57 25.58
C GLY A 167 6.79 -9.20 25.20
N LYS A 168 7.69 -10.19 25.05
CA LYS A 168 9.10 -10.01 24.71
C LYS A 168 9.47 -10.66 23.40
#